data_AF-A0A354T7Q7-F1
#
_entry.id   AF-A0A354T7Q7-F1
#
_cell.length_a   1.000
_cell.length_b   1.000
_cell.length_c   1.000
_cell.angle_alpha   90.00
_cell.angle_beta   90.00
_cell.angle_gamma   90.00
#
_symmetry.space_group_name_H-M   'P 1'
#
loop_
_entity.id
_entity.type
_entity.pdbx_description
1 polymer ?
#
loop_
_entity_poly.entity_id
_entity_poly.type
_entity_poly.pdbx_seq_one_letter_code
_entity_poly.pdbx_strand_id
1 'polypeptide(L)'
;MRHFLLILGLLTLGSVWLGPLPRWAEHAFFAHMTMHMGVVAVAAPFLALAVAGTSVDPVRNWPALFPPIPLSVVELVVVWAFHAPALHHAARHGIGGLVLEQGAFLLCGLLVWLSAFGGAPQQRRDRAGAGVIALLLTSMHMTLLGALLALTPRPLYAHSGHSQGLSSLDDQHLGGAIMLIVGGVSYLAGGLWLTAGLVRTAALKREAMT
;
A
#
# COMPACT_ATOMS: atom_id res chain seq x y z
N MET A 1 15.99 -8.92 -12.96
CA MET A 1 14.64 -8.57 -12.45
C MET A 1 14.66 -7.82 -11.12
N ARG A 2 15.35 -8.29 -10.07
CA ARG A 2 15.38 -7.59 -8.76
C ARG A 2 15.90 -6.15 -8.81
N HIS A 3 17.01 -5.89 -9.51
CA HIS A 3 17.52 -4.52 -9.68
C HIS A 3 16.51 -3.60 -10.39
N PHE A 4 15.77 -4.13 -11.36
CA PHE A 4 14.72 -3.38 -12.04
C PHE A 4 13.58 -3.01 -11.07
N LEU A 5 13.13 -3.94 -10.23
CA LEU A 5 12.12 -3.67 -9.20
C LEU A 5 12.62 -2.64 -8.17
N LEU A 6 13.87 -2.75 -7.73
CA LEU A 6 14.48 -1.79 -6.83
C LEU A 6 14.53 -0.39 -7.45
N ILE A 7 15.00 -0.29 -8.70
CA ILE A 7 15.04 0.97 -9.45
C ILE A 7 13.63 1.54 -9.57
N LEU A 8 12.64 0.72 -9.93
CA LEU A 8 11.26 1.18 -10.07
C LEU A 8 10.69 1.72 -8.76
N GLY A 9 10.90 1.01 -7.63
CA GLY A 9 10.48 1.49 -6.32
C GLY A 9 11.17 2.79 -5.90
N LEU A 10 12.48 2.90 -6.13
CA LEU A 10 13.25 4.13 -5.84
C LEU A 10 12.85 5.29 -6.76
N LEU A 11 12.59 5.04 -8.04
CA LEU A 11 12.09 6.04 -8.98
C LEU A 11 10.69 6.51 -8.59
N THR A 12 9.81 5.62 -8.13
CA THR A 12 8.50 6.01 -7.60
C THR A 12 8.66 6.93 -6.39
N LEU A 13 9.49 6.56 -5.40
CA LEU A 13 9.74 7.42 -4.24
C LEU A 13 10.34 8.77 -4.65
N GLY A 14 11.34 8.77 -5.53
CA GLY A 14 11.95 9.98 -6.07
C GLY A 14 10.93 10.87 -6.78
N SER A 15 10.06 10.29 -7.60
CA SER A 15 9.02 11.03 -8.33
C SER A 15 7.97 11.63 -7.38
N VAL A 16 7.59 10.89 -6.33
CA VAL A 16 6.61 11.34 -5.33
C VAL A 16 7.16 12.47 -4.47
N TRP A 17 8.42 12.38 -4.04
CA TRP A 17 9.00 13.32 -3.08
C TRP A 17 9.77 14.49 -3.70
N LEU A 18 10.42 14.29 -4.84
CA LEU A 18 11.20 15.32 -5.52
C LEU A 18 10.41 16.00 -6.65
N GLY A 19 9.23 15.46 -6.98
CA GLY A 19 8.32 16.02 -7.98
C GLY A 19 7.49 17.20 -7.45
N PRO A 20 6.47 17.63 -8.22
CA PRO A 20 5.59 18.73 -7.81
C PRO A 20 4.58 18.34 -6.72
N LEU A 21 4.39 17.04 -6.48
CA LEU A 21 3.35 16.51 -5.60
C LEU A 21 3.39 17.04 -4.16
N PRO A 22 4.54 17.18 -3.46
CA PRO A 22 4.55 17.68 -2.09
C PRO A 22 3.99 19.10 -1.99
N ARG A 23 4.35 19.98 -2.94
CA ARG A 23 3.83 21.36 -2.98
C ARG A 23 2.34 21.39 -3.29
N TRP A 24 1.85 20.48 -4.14
CA TRP A 24 0.43 20.38 -4.44
C TRP A 24 -0.36 19.77 -3.29
N ALA A 25 0.21 18.80 -2.56
CA ALA A 25 -0.43 18.11 -1.45
C ALA A 25 -0.78 19.04 -0.26
N GLU A 26 -0.09 20.16 -0.13
CA GLU A 26 -0.44 21.23 0.82
C GLU A 26 -1.85 21.81 0.57
N HIS A 27 -2.32 21.81 -0.69
CA HIS A 27 -3.54 22.50 -1.09
C HIS A 27 -4.58 21.60 -1.78
N ALA A 28 -4.14 20.48 -2.38
CA ALA A 28 -4.96 19.56 -3.15
C ALA A 28 -5.01 18.18 -2.50
N PHE A 29 -6.23 17.70 -2.23
CA PHE A 29 -6.48 16.38 -1.64
C PHE A 29 -6.04 15.26 -2.58
N PHE A 30 -6.33 15.36 -3.89
CA PHE A 30 -5.93 14.35 -4.87
C PHE A 30 -4.41 14.19 -4.93
N ALA A 31 -3.65 15.28 -4.80
CA ALA A 31 -2.18 15.25 -4.85
C ALA A 31 -1.63 14.54 -3.60
N HIS A 32 -2.20 14.83 -2.43
CA HIS A 32 -1.87 14.17 -1.18
C HIS A 32 -2.17 12.66 -1.24
N MET A 33 -3.36 12.27 -1.74
CA MET A 33 -3.71 10.87 -1.97
C MET A 33 -2.81 10.18 -3.00
N THR A 34 -2.41 10.89 -4.06
CA THR A 34 -1.46 10.37 -5.05
C THR A 34 -0.11 10.07 -4.42
N MET A 35 0.37 10.93 -3.50
CA MET A 35 1.59 10.63 -2.74
C MET A 35 1.43 9.36 -1.91
N HIS A 36 0.34 9.24 -1.13
CA HIS A 36 0.10 8.03 -0.34
C HIS A 36 0.14 6.77 -1.21
N MET A 37 -0.62 6.76 -2.31
CA MET A 37 -0.73 5.58 -3.17
C MET A 37 0.59 5.26 -3.87
N GLY A 38 1.33 6.27 -4.30
CA GLY A 38 2.68 6.10 -4.83
C GLY A 38 3.63 5.45 -3.81
N VAL A 39 3.52 5.80 -2.53
CA VAL A 39 4.36 5.23 -1.47
C VAL A 39 3.91 3.83 -1.06
N VAL A 40 2.65 3.68 -0.62
CA VAL A 40 2.15 2.46 0.04
C VAL A 40 1.80 1.35 -0.95
N ALA A 41 1.24 1.70 -2.10
CA ALA A 41 0.68 0.74 -3.04
C ALA A 41 1.55 0.55 -4.31
N VAL A 42 2.60 1.37 -4.50
CA VAL A 42 3.50 1.24 -5.66
C VAL A 42 4.95 1.03 -5.22
N ALA A 43 5.55 1.98 -4.51
CA ALA A 43 6.95 1.88 -4.09
C ALA A 43 7.19 0.71 -3.13
N ALA A 44 6.38 0.59 -2.07
CA ALA A 44 6.51 -0.47 -1.09
C ALA A 44 6.47 -1.89 -1.70
N PRO A 45 5.51 -2.26 -2.58
CA PRO A 45 5.53 -3.55 -3.27
C PRO A 45 6.82 -3.81 -4.04
N PHE A 46 7.27 -2.84 -4.85
CA PHE A 46 8.45 -3.03 -5.69
C PHE A 46 9.72 -3.20 -4.86
N LEU A 47 9.86 -2.40 -3.80
CA LEU A 47 10.99 -2.51 -2.86
C LEU A 47 10.95 -3.85 -2.11
N ALA A 48 9.79 -4.23 -1.57
CA ALA A 48 9.62 -5.50 -0.86
C ALA A 48 9.92 -6.69 -1.77
N LEU A 49 9.43 -6.70 -3.01
CA LEU A 49 9.69 -7.77 -3.99
C LEU A 49 11.15 -7.80 -4.46
N ALA A 50 11.84 -6.65 -4.52
CA ALA A 50 13.27 -6.61 -4.80
C ALA A 50 14.11 -7.26 -3.69
N VAL A 51 13.68 -7.09 -2.44
CA VAL A 51 14.33 -7.64 -1.24
C VAL A 51 13.93 -9.10 -0.98
N ALA A 52 12.70 -9.50 -1.29
CA ALA A 52 12.16 -10.82 -0.96
C ALA A 52 13.04 -11.98 -1.47
N GLY A 53 13.39 -12.88 -0.54
CA GLY A 53 14.24 -14.03 -0.77
C GLY A 53 15.72 -13.72 -1.07
N THR A 54 16.20 -12.50 -0.80
CA THR A 54 17.63 -12.15 -0.86
C THR A 54 18.34 -12.44 0.46
N SER A 55 19.64 -12.16 0.58
CA SER A 55 20.38 -12.23 1.86
C SER A 55 19.95 -11.16 2.87
N VAL A 56 19.41 -10.03 2.39
CA VAL A 56 18.96 -8.91 3.22
C VAL A 56 17.46 -8.97 3.54
N ASP A 57 16.77 -10.05 3.16
CA ASP A 57 15.37 -10.28 3.49
C ASP A 57 15.21 -10.58 5.00
N PRO A 58 14.58 -9.68 5.77
CA PRO A 58 14.44 -9.86 7.21
C PRO A 58 13.53 -11.05 7.58
N VAL A 59 12.61 -11.44 6.69
CA VAL A 59 11.68 -12.55 6.93
C VAL A 59 12.39 -13.89 6.95
N ARG A 60 13.55 -14.01 6.27
CA ARG A 60 14.37 -15.23 6.32
C ARG A 60 14.92 -15.48 7.72
N ASN A 61 15.39 -14.42 8.37
CA ASN A 61 16.07 -14.50 9.65
C ASN A 61 15.08 -14.45 10.81
N TRP A 62 14.00 -13.67 10.69
CA TRP A 62 13.02 -13.44 11.75
C TRP A 62 11.58 -13.65 11.27
N PRO A 63 11.22 -14.84 10.75
CA PRO A 63 9.91 -15.08 10.15
C PRO A 63 8.74 -14.80 11.12
N ALA A 64 8.94 -15.03 12.42
CA ALA A 64 7.94 -14.80 13.46
C ALA A 64 7.54 -13.33 13.65
N LEU A 65 8.39 -12.38 13.27
CA LEU A 65 8.09 -10.94 13.33
C LEU A 65 7.27 -10.45 12.15
N PHE A 66 7.05 -11.30 11.15
CA PHE A 66 6.34 -10.92 9.93
C PHE A 66 5.03 -11.67 9.75
N PRO A 67 4.14 -11.89 10.74
CA PRO A 67 2.91 -12.64 10.49
C PRO A 67 2.00 -11.86 9.52
N PRO A 68 1.56 -12.45 8.38
CA PRO A 68 0.91 -11.66 7.32
C PRO A 68 -0.39 -10.97 7.75
N ILE A 69 -1.30 -11.70 8.39
CA ILE A 69 -2.61 -11.17 8.79
C ILE A 69 -2.49 -10.09 9.88
N PRO A 70 -1.72 -10.28 10.96
CA PRO A 70 -1.52 -9.19 11.93
C PRO A 70 -0.87 -7.95 11.32
N LEU A 71 0.09 -8.11 10.40
CA LEU A 71 0.71 -6.95 9.75
C LEU A 71 -0.24 -6.20 8.82
N SER A 72 -1.17 -6.89 8.12
CA SER A 72 -2.23 -6.20 7.36
C SER A 72 -3.25 -5.52 8.27
N VAL A 73 -3.54 -6.06 9.46
CA VAL A 73 -4.39 -5.37 10.45
C VAL A 73 -3.69 -4.12 11.01
N VAL A 74 -2.38 -4.18 11.26
CA VAL A 74 -1.61 -3.00 11.66
C VAL A 74 -1.65 -1.93 10.58
N GLU A 75 -1.46 -2.32 9.32
CA GLU A 75 -1.54 -1.40 8.19
C GLU A 75 -2.93 -0.77 8.07
N LEU A 76 -4.00 -1.57 8.21
CA LEU A 76 -5.38 -1.08 8.28
C LEU A 76 -5.52 -0.02 9.38
N VAL A 77 -5.11 -0.32 10.61
CA VAL A 77 -5.22 0.61 11.75
C VAL A 77 -4.47 1.91 11.46
N VAL A 78 -3.24 1.82 10.95
CA VAL A 78 -2.41 2.98 10.64
C VAL A 78 -3.05 3.83 9.54
N VAL A 79 -3.46 3.24 8.42
CA VAL A 79 -4.09 3.97 7.32
C VAL A 79 -5.38 4.65 7.78
N TRP A 80 -6.24 3.95 8.49
CA TRP A 80 -7.49 4.53 8.99
C TRP A 80 -7.26 5.60 10.04
N ALA A 81 -6.26 5.45 10.91
CA ALA A 81 -5.89 6.46 11.89
C ALA A 81 -5.46 7.77 11.22
N PHE A 82 -4.63 7.70 10.18
CA PHE A 82 -4.22 8.90 9.42
C PHE A 82 -5.36 9.56 8.63
N HIS A 83 -6.45 8.83 8.37
CA HIS A 83 -7.67 9.41 7.81
C HIS A 83 -8.64 9.95 8.87
N ALA A 84 -8.39 9.74 10.17
CA ALA A 84 -9.15 10.39 11.23
C ALA A 84 -8.87 11.91 11.24
N PRO A 85 -9.85 12.78 11.61
CA PRO A 85 -9.75 14.22 11.42
C PRO A 85 -8.47 14.87 11.97
N ALA A 86 -8.05 14.48 13.19
CA ALA A 86 -6.91 15.10 13.86
C ALA A 86 -5.57 14.76 13.19
N LEU A 87 -5.32 13.47 12.92
CA LEU A 87 -4.09 13.03 12.28
C LEU A 87 -4.03 13.48 10.81
N HIS A 88 -5.16 13.41 10.10
CA HIS A 88 -5.25 13.91 8.73
C HIS A 88 -4.91 15.41 8.67
N HIS A 89 -5.49 16.21 9.57
CA HIS A 89 -5.18 17.64 9.64
C HIS A 89 -3.70 17.90 9.94
N ALA A 90 -3.11 17.16 10.88
CA ALA A 90 -1.70 17.28 11.24
C ALA A 90 -0.77 16.90 10.08
N ALA A 91 -1.08 15.84 9.34
CA ALA A 91 -0.30 15.40 8.18
C ALA A 91 -0.35 16.41 7.03
N ARG A 92 -1.47 17.11 6.88
CA ARG A 92 -1.70 18.10 5.83
C ARG A 92 -1.04 19.46 6.09
N HIS A 93 -0.96 19.90 7.34
CA HIS A 93 -0.55 21.27 7.69
C HIS A 93 0.86 21.37 8.27
N GLY A 94 1.57 20.24 8.42
CA GLY A 94 2.93 20.23 8.95
C GLY A 94 3.80 19.22 8.22
N ILE A 95 4.99 19.65 7.81
CA ILE A 95 5.98 18.77 7.16
C ILE A 95 6.31 17.54 8.02
N GLY A 96 6.37 17.71 9.35
CA GLY A 96 6.61 16.59 10.27
C GLY A 96 5.47 15.56 10.26
N GLY A 97 4.22 16.03 10.19
CA GLY A 97 3.05 15.15 10.08
C GLY A 97 3.04 14.40 8.74
N LEU A 98 3.30 15.11 7.64
CA LEU A 98 3.39 14.51 6.30
C LEU A 98 4.47 13.41 6.24
N VAL A 99 5.67 13.70 6.74
CA VAL A 99 6.78 12.74 6.75
C VAL A 99 6.46 11.54 7.65
N LEU A 100 5.84 11.77 8.82
CA LEU A 100 5.42 10.70 9.73
C LEU A 100 4.41 9.77 9.05
N GLU A 101 3.38 10.33 8.42
CA GLU A 101 2.33 9.59 7.72
C GLU A 101 2.90 8.76 6.56
N GLN A 102 3.61 9.41 5.65
CA GLN A 102 4.20 8.74 4.48
C GLN A 102 5.23 7.69 4.90
N GLY A 103 6.00 7.96 5.95
CA GLY A 103 6.94 7.01 6.53
C GLY A 103 6.23 5.80 7.15
N ALA A 104 5.14 6.02 7.87
CA ALA A 104 4.32 4.95 8.43
C ALA A 104 3.68 4.09 7.34
N PHE A 105 3.20 4.72 6.26
CA PHE A 105 2.64 4.03 5.09
C PHE A 105 3.70 3.22 4.35
N LEU A 106 4.89 3.78 4.12
CA LEU A 106 6.00 3.03 3.52
C LEU A 106 6.36 1.82 4.37
N LEU A 107 6.51 2.01 5.68
CA LEU A 107 6.86 0.94 6.61
C LEU A 107 5.79 -0.16 6.61
N CYS A 108 4.52 0.20 6.80
CA CYS A 108 3.43 -0.77 6.84
C CYS A 108 3.28 -1.51 5.51
N GLY A 109 3.38 -0.81 4.38
CA GLY A 109 3.37 -1.42 3.05
C GLY A 109 4.53 -2.41 2.88
N LEU A 110 5.76 -2.03 3.26
CA LEU A 110 6.92 -2.92 3.21
C LEU A 110 6.69 -4.16 4.07
N LEU A 111 6.19 -3.99 5.30
CA LEU A 111 5.91 -5.09 6.23
C LEU A 111 4.86 -6.05 5.64
N VAL A 112 3.75 -5.55 5.09
CA VAL A 112 2.70 -6.37 4.46
C VAL A 112 3.27 -7.15 3.27
N TRP A 113 3.95 -6.48 2.34
CA TRP A 113 4.47 -7.15 1.15
C TRP A 113 5.61 -8.14 1.47
N LEU A 114 6.51 -7.80 2.39
CA LEU A 114 7.53 -8.73 2.86
C LEU A 114 6.91 -9.91 3.61
N SER A 115 5.88 -9.70 4.42
CA SER A 115 5.18 -10.80 5.09
C SER A 115 4.59 -11.81 4.10
N ALA A 116 4.13 -11.34 2.94
CA ALA A 116 3.46 -12.17 1.96
C ALA A 116 4.44 -12.87 1.00
N PHE A 117 5.54 -12.20 0.62
CA PHE A 117 6.46 -12.68 -0.41
C PHE A 117 7.88 -13.03 0.08
N GLY A 118 8.27 -12.54 1.26
CA GLY A 118 9.58 -12.76 1.87
C GLY A 118 9.74 -14.15 2.48
N GLY A 119 10.98 -14.51 2.78
CA GLY A 119 11.37 -15.78 3.40
C GLY A 119 12.01 -16.77 2.42
N ALA A 120 12.54 -17.85 2.99
CA ALA A 120 13.06 -19.00 2.28
C ALA A 120 11.95 -19.75 1.53
N PRO A 121 12.26 -20.56 0.50
CA PRO A 121 11.26 -21.24 -0.32
C PRO A 121 10.19 -22.00 0.47
N GLN A 122 10.58 -22.69 1.55
CA GLN A 122 9.66 -23.42 2.39
C GLN A 122 8.73 -22.48 3.19
N GLN A 123 9.31 -21.48 3.87
CA GLN A 123 8.56 -20.46 4.63
C GLN A 123 7.52 -19.76 3.76
N ARG A 124 7.87 -19.41 2.51
CA ARG A 124 6.94 -18.78 1.56
C ARG A 124 5.75 -19.67 1.23
N ARG A 125 5.96 -20.98 1.04
CA ARG A 125 4.89 -21.93 0.75
C ARG A 125 3.95 -22.06 1.94
N ASP A 126 4.50 -22.23 3.14
CA ASP A 126 3.72 -22.44 4.36
C ASP A 126 2.84 -21.23 4.69
N ARG A 127 3.28 -20.02 4.29
CA ARG A 127 2.61 -18.76 4.60
C ARG A 127 1.81 -18.17 3.46
N ALA A 128 1.85 -18.75 2.26
CA ALA A 128 1.21 -18.19 1.07
C ALA A 128 -0.29 -17.97 1.27
N GLY A 129 -1.00 -18.89 1.93
CA GLY A 129 -2.43 -18.74 2.23
C GLY A 129 -2.72 -17.53 3.14
N ALA A 130 -1.94 -17.36 4.21
CA ALA A 130 -2.04 -16.17 5.07
C ALA A 130 -1.67 -14.88 4.32
N GLY A 131 -0.70 -14.95 3.40
CA GLY A 131 -0.35 -13.84 2.52
C GLY A 131 -1.49 -13.42 1.59
N VAL A 132 -2.22 -14.37 1.01
CA VAL A 132 -3.43 -14.09 0.21
C VAL A 132 -4.47 -13.35 1.05
N ILE A 133 -4.76 -13.84 2.26
CA ILE A 133 -5.74 -13.22 3.17
C ILE A 133 -5.29 -11.81 3.54
N ALA A 134 -4.01 -11.62 3.88
CA ALA A 134 -3.46 -10.32 4.25
C ALA A 134 -3.61 -9.29 3.11
N LEU A 135 -3.19 -9.64 1.90
CA LEU A 135 -3.30 -8.76 0.74
C LEU A 135 -4.74 -8.50 0.33
N LEU A 136 -5.63 -9.49 0.43
CA LEU A 136 -7.06 -9.29 0.16
C LEU A 136 -7.70 -8.36 1.19
N LEU A 137 -7.40 -8.54 2.48
CA LEU A 137 -7.86 -7.64 3.54
C LEU A 137 -7.40 -6.21 3.26
N THR A 138 -6.13 -6.03 2.91
CA THR A 138 -5.58 -4.72 2.56
C THR A 138 -6.28 -4.11 1.33
N SER A 139 -6.45 -4.90 0.27
CA SER A 139 -7.23 -4.48 -0.89
C SER A 139 -8.65 -4.02 -0.51
N MET A 140 -9.34 -4.77 0.36
CA MET A 140 -10.72 -4.49 0.75
C MET A 140 -10.84 -3.18 1.52
N HIS A 141 -10.03 -2.96 2.57
CA HIS A 141 -10.17 -1.73 3.35
C HIS A 141 -9.66 -0.49 2.62
N MET A 142 -8.65 -0.61 1.76
CA MET A 142 -8.18 0.49 0.92
C MET A 142 -9.25 0.90 -0.09
N THR A 143 -9.92 -0.08 -0.71
CA THR A 143 -11.04 0.14 -1.63
C THR A 143 -12.23 0.76 -0.89
N LEU A 144 -12.57 0.25 0.29
CA LEU A 144 -13.66 0.77 1.12
C LEU A 144 -13.41 2.22 1.52
N LEU A 145 -12.22 2.54 2.04
CA LEU A 145 -11.86 3.89 2.44
C LEU A 145 -11.86 4.84 1.23
N GLY A 146 -11.27 4.43 0.11
CA GLY A 146 -11.35 5.18 -1.14
C GLY A 146 -12.79 5.44 -1.60
N ALA A 147 -13.67 4.45 -1.50
CA ALA A 147 -15.09 4.60 -1.84
C ALA A 147 -15.81 5.58 -0.91
N LEU A 148 -15.56 5.55 0.39
CA LEU A 148 -16.12 6.50 1.35
C LEU A 148 -15.73 7.95 1.02
N LEU A 149 -14.48 8.15 0.60
CA LEU A 149 -13.97 9.47 0.19
C LEU A 149 -14.50 9.91 -1.17
N ALA A 150 -14.65 8.96 -2.12
CA ALA A 150 -15.07 9.21 -3.49
C ALA A 150 -16.57 9.43 -3.66
N LEU A 151 -17.40 8.89 -2.74
CA LEU A 151 -18.86 8.84 -2.91
C LEU A 151 -19.63 9.66 -1.87
N THR A 152 -18.94 10.32 -0.94
CA THR A 152 -19.59 11.19 0.05
C THR A 152 -20.23 12.42 -0.63
N PRO A 153 -21.45 12.84 -0.22
CA PRO A 153 -22.13 13.99 -0.81
C PRO A 153 -21.60 15.34 -0.33
N ARG A 154 -20.67 15.34 0.64
CA ARG A 154 -20.11 16.55 1.24
C ARG A 154 -18.60 16.39 1.49
N PRO A 155 -17.83 17.49 1.46
CA PRO A 155 -16.41 17.44 1.81
C PRO A 155 -16.28 17.01 3.27
N LEU A 156 -15.49 15.96 3.51
CA LEU A 156 -15.18 15.44 4.85
C LEU A 156 -14.01 16.21 5.47
N TYR A 157 -13.16 16.79 4.64
CA TYR A 157 -12.00 17.53 5.06
C TYR A 157 -12.01 18.94 4.48
N ALA A 158 -11.74 19.93 5.32
CA ALA A 158 -11.62 21.32 4.89
C ALA A 158 -10.32 21.53 4.10
N HIS A 159 -10.45 21.99 2.86
CA HIS A 159 -9.35 22.29 1.94
C HIS A 159 -9.68 23.59 1.22
N SER A 160 -8.67 24.41 0.91
CA SER A 160 -8.84 25.69 0.21
C SER A 160 -9.73 25.50 -1.02
N GLY A 161 -10.82 26.27 -1.09
CA GLY A 161 -12.00 26.00 -1.93
C GLY A 161 -11.80 25.82 -3.43
N HIS A 162 -10.59 26.04 -3.96
CA HIS A 162 -10.27 25.92 -5.38
C HIS A 162 -8.82 25.45 -5.54
N SER A 163 -8.55 24.15 -5.39
CA SER A 163 -7.24 23.57 -5.72
C SER A 163 -7.22 23.23 -7.21
N GLN A 164 -6.34 23.85 -7.99
CA GLN A 164 -6.19 23.57 -9.44
C GLN A 164 -7.50 23.70 -10.25
N GLY A 165 -8.45 24.54 -9.81
CA GLY A 165 -9.76 24.74 -10.47
C GLY A 165 -10.85 23.73 -10.09
N LEU A 166 -10.58 22.78 -9.19
CA LEU A 166 -11.57 21.84 -8.67
C LEU A 166 -12.26 22.42 -7.42
N SER A 167 -13.55 22.11 -7.25
CA SER A 167 -14.21 22.33 -5.96
C SER A 167 -13.59 21.40 -4.90
N SER A 168 -13.69 21.76 -3.62
CA SER A 168 -13.20 20.89 -2.53
C SER A 168 -13.81 19.50 -2.55
N LEU A 169 -15.05 19.36 -3.04
CA LEU A 169 -15.71 18.07 -3.13
C LEU A 169 -15.15 17.24 -4.28
N ASP A 170 -14.98 17.84 -5.47
CA ASP A 170 -14.45 17.14 -6.65
C ASP A 170 -12.98 16.72 -6.45
N ASP A 171 -12.17 17.57 -5.81
CA ASP A 171 -10.79 17.25 -5.42
C ASP A 171 -10.74 16.04 -4.47
N GLN A 172 -11.64 16.02 -3.47
CA GLN A 172 -11.75 14.88 -2.57
C GLN A 172 -12.22 13.62 -3.29
N HIS A 173 -13.20 13.74 -4.20
CA HIS A 173 -13.69 12.61 -4.98
C HIS A 173 -12.59 12.00 -5.84
N LEU A 174 -11.79 12.84 -6.49
CA LEU A 174 -10.65 12.40 -7.29
C LEU A 174 -9.60 11.69 -6.43
N GLY A 175 -9.25 12.24 -5.26
CA GLY A 175 -8.33 11.58 -4.34
C GLY A 175 -8.85 10.24 -3.82
N GLY A 176 -10.13 10.17 -3.48
CA GLY A 176 -10.79 8.91 -3.09
C GLY A 176 -10.78 7.86 -4.21
N ALA A 177 -11.04 8.28 -5.45
CA ALA A 177 -10.99 7.39 -6.62
C ALA A 177 -9.57 6.86 -6.88
N ILE A 178 -8.54 7.71 -6.73
CA ILE A 178 -7.14 7.30 -6.84
C ILE A 178 -6.80 6.24 -5.78
N MET A 179 -7.19 6.48 -4.52
CA MET A 179 -6.99 5.52 -3.43
C MET A 179 -7.68 4.18 -3.69
N LEU A 180 -8.95 4.25 -4.11
CA LEU A 180 -9.77 3.08 -4.43
C LEU A 180 -9.09 2.23 -5.51
N ILE A 181 -8.72 2.84 -6.64
CA ILE A 181 -8.20 2.12 -7.80
C ILE A 181 -6.80 1.60 -7.53
N VAL A 182 -5.87 2.46 -7.08
CA VAL A 182 -4.47 2.07 -6.94
C VAL A 182 -4.28 1.08 -5.78
N GLY A 183 -4.93 1.34 -4.64
CA GLY A 183 -4.91 0.42 -3.50
C GLY A 183 -5.58 -0.91 -3.85
N GLY A 184 -6.78 -0.86 -4.43
CA GLY A 184 -7.51 -2.07 -4.83
C GLY A 184 -6.71 -2.93 -5.81
N VAL A 185 -6.23 -2.36 -6.91
CA VAL A 185 -5.51 -3.11 -7.95
C VAL A 185 -4.18 -3.68 -7.44
N SER A 186 -3.39 -2.89 -6.71
CA SER A 186 -2.06 -3.33 -6.26
C SER A 186 -2.12 -4.56 -5.37
N TYR A 187 -2.92 -4.47 -4.30
CA TYR A 187 -3.00 -5.55 -3.32
C TYR A 187 -3.78 -6.76 -3.84
N LEU A 188 -4.83 -6.54 -4.66
CA LEU A 188 -5.53 -7.63 -5.34
C LEU A 188 -4.61 -8.39 -6.29
N ALA A 189 -3.79 -7.69 -7.08
CA ALA A 189 -2.83 -8.32 -7.99
C ALA A 189 -1.83 -9.21 -7.23
N GLY A 190 -1.32 -8.73 -6.08
CA GLY A 190 -0.46 -9.53 -5.21
C GLY A 190 -1.16 -10.78 -4.66
N GLY A 191 -2.41 -10.64 -4.19
CA GLY A 191 -3.21 -11.76 -3.69
C GLY A 191 -3.52 -12.80 -4.77
N LEU A 192 -3.88 -12.36 -5.98
CA LEU A 192 -4.11 -13.23 -7.14
C LEU A 192 -2.85 -13.97 -7.56
N TRP A 193 -1.69 -13.30 -7.52
CA TRP A 193 -0.40 -13.93 -7.82
C TRP A 193 -0.09 -15.09 -6.87
N LEU A 194 -0.24 -14.88 -5.57
CA LEU A 194 -0.03 -15.94 -4.57
C LEU A 194 -1.04 -17.07 -4.74
N THR A 195 -2.31 -16.74 -5.01
CA THR A 195 -3.37 -17.72 -5.25
C THR A 195 -3.04 -18.60 -6.46
N ALA A 196 -2.62 -18.01 -7.57
CA ALA A 196 -2.19 -18.74 -8.76
C ALA A 196 -1.01 -19.68 -8.46
N GLY A 197 -0.05 -19.25 -7.64
CA GLY A 197 1.06 -20.09 -7.19
C GLY A 197 0.62 -21.29 -6.35
N LEU A 198 -0.35 -21.11 -5.45
CA LEU A 198 -0.92 -22.19 -4.64
C LEU A 198 -1.65 -23.22 -5.50
N VAL A 199 -2.50 -22.76 -6.42
CA VAL A 199 -3.26 -23.65 -7.33
C VAL A 199 -2.34 -24.48 -8.21
N ARG A 200 -1.29 -23.87 -8.79
CA ARG A 200 -0.29 -24.61 -9.60
C ARG A 200 0.46 -25.66 -8.79
N THR A 201 0.83 -25.33 -7.56
CA THR A 201 1.55 -26.27 -6.68
C THR A 201 0.66 -27.45 -6.29
N ALA A 202 -0.63 -27.21 -6.03
CA ALA A 202 -1.59 -28.27 -5.75
C ALA A 202 -1.83 -29.19 -6.96
N ALA A 203 -1.93 -28.62 -8.17
CA ALA A 203 -2.08 -29.39 -9.40
C ALA A 203 -0.88 -30.33 -9.65
N LEU A 204 0.36 -29.81 -9.55
CA LEU A 204 1.57 -30.61 -9.75
C LEU A 204 1.71 -31.74 -8.72
N LYS A 205 1.33 -31.50 -7.46
CA LYS A 205 1.32 -32.55 -6.42
C LYS A 205 0.32 -33.66 -6.75
N ARG A 206 -0.83 -33.32 -7.34
CA ARG A 206 -1.86 -34.29 -7.72
C ARG A 206 -1.40 -35.18 -8.86
N GLU A 207 -0.75 -34.61 -9.88
CA GLU A 207 -0.17 -35.36 -11.02
C GLU A 207 0.96 -36.30 -10.57
N ALA A 208 1.78 -35.92 -9.60
CA ALA A 208 2.85 -36.78 -9.09
C ALA A 208 2.36 -37.99 -8.26
N MET A 209 1.08 -38.00 -7.87
CA MET A 209 0.45 -39.09 -7.10
C MET A 209 -0.35 -40.07 -7.96
N THR A 210 -0.56 -39.75 -9.24
CA THR A 210 -1.26 -40.58 -10.24
C THR A 210 -0.27 -41.30 -11.12
#